data_AF-A0A1J9PXR7-F1
#
_entry.id   AF-A0A1J9PXR7-F1
#
_cell.length_a   1.000
_cell.length_b   1.000
_cell.length_c   1.000
_cell.angle_alpha   90.00
_cell.angle_beta   90.00
_cell.angle_gamma   90.00
#
_symmetry.space_group_name_H-M   'P 1'
#
loop_
_entity.id
_entity.type
_entity.pdbx_description
1 polymer ?
#
loop_
_entity_poly.entity_id
_entity_poly.type
_entity_poly.pdbx_seq_one_letter_code
_entity_poly.pdbx_strand_id
1 'polypeptide(L)'
;MDGYSIKRVGLREMAMKGGTALGVVRQEQPDAQGHHWSLFVAEEGKRGTVYQVTGDHTFMVYTHRPEVNILNSRTFRDIHQIAELDEPKVQRVVYWVNQEPPPRAPTQAQVRETCQSWTMRVVRRLIAEGIVAPKWEQELENLIDSPVLLSLRGR
;
A
#
# COMPACT_ATOMS: atom_id res chain seq x y z
N MET A 1 35.07 -20.26 10.12
CA MET A 1 34.80 -20.45 8.69
C MET A 1 33.45 -21.13 8.58
N ASP A 2 32.39 -20.63 7.94
CA ASP A 2 32.13 -19.39 7.21
C ASP A 2 30.60 -19.19 7.28
N GLY A 3 30.10 -17.98 7.53
CA GLY A 3 29.45 -17.27 6.42
C GLY A 3 28.20 -16.54 6.89
N TYR A 4 28.35 -15.62 7.85
CA TYR A 4 27.40 -14.53 8.04
C TYR A 4 27.59 -13.57 6.86
N SER A 5 26.71 -13.61 5.85
CA SER A 5 26.76 -12.66 4.72
C SER A 5 25.36 -12.23 4.26
N ILE A 6 24.89 -11.16 4.90
CA ILE A 6 24.46 -9.91 4.25
C ILE A 6 23.49 -10.06 3.07
N LYS A 7 22.18 -10.05 3.34
CA LYS A 7 21.12 -9.36 2.53
C LYS A 7 19.93 -8.85 3.38
N ARG A 8 20.18 -8.45 4.64
CA ARG A 8 19.19 -7.70 5.49
C ARG A 8 19.60 -6.24 5.72
N VAL A 9 20.57 -5.74 4.97
CA VAL A 9 21.10 -4.38 5.08
C VAL A 9 20.54 -3.59 3.91
N GLY A 10 19.58 -2.72 4.21
CA GLY A 10 18.90 -1.87 3.23
C GLY A 10 17.70 -1.09 3.78
N LEU A 11 17.22 -1.39 5.00
CA LEU A 11 16.13 -0.65 5.63
C LEU A 11 16.44 -0.32 7.10
N ARG A 12 17.65 0.18 7.36
CA ARG A 12 18.01 0.84 8.62
C ARG A 12 18.67 2.16 8.24
N GLU A 13 18.13 3.24 8.80
CA GLU A 13 18.63 4.62 8.72
C GLU A 13 18.33 5.38 7.41
N MET A 14 17.04 5.58 7.14
CA MET A 14 16.60 6.96 6.89
C MET A 14 15.94 7.41 8.19
N ALA A 15 16.66 8.21 8.97
CA ALA A 15 16.13 8.81 10.18
C ALA A 15 14.88 9.63 9.78
N MET A 16 13.71 9.11 10.12
CA MET A 16 12.48 9.87 10.01
C MET A 16 12.51 10.89 11.13
N LYS A 17 12.53 12.17 10.80
CA LYS A 17 12.45 13.21 11.83
C LYS A 17 11.04 13.22 12.43
N GLY A 18 10.83 12.44 13.50
CA GLY A 18 9.80 12.66 14.54
C GLY A 18 8.38 12.98 14.09
N GLY A 19 7.88 12.36 13.01
CA GLY A 19 6.55 12.64 12.46
C GLY A 19 5.80 11.38 12.02
N THR A 20 4.48 11.50 11.89
CA THR A 20 3.62 10.44 11.31
C THR A 20 3.92 10.32 9.82
N ALA A 21 3.93 9.11 9.29
CA ALA A 21 4.22 8.85 7.88
C ALA A 21 3.13 8.01 7.21
N LEU A 22 2.97 8.21 5.90
CA LEU A 22 2.18 7.35 5.03
C LEU A 22 3.10 6.41 4.26
N GLY A 23 2.83 5.13 4.28
CA GLY A 23 3.52 4.16 3.44
C GLY A 23 2.58 3.23 2.68
N VAL A 24 3.01 2.81 1.49
CA VAL A 24 2.42 1.68 0.77
C VAL A 24 3.18 0.42 1.20
N VAL A 25 2.48 -0.48 1.88
CA VAL A 25 3.04 -1.76 2.32
C VAL A 25 2.66 -2.83 1.32
N ARG A 26 3.66 -3.60 0.89
CA ARG A 26 3.48 -4.77 0.05
C ARG A 26 3.64 -6.03 0.88
N GLN A 27 2.71 -6.96 0.72
CA GLN A 27 2.73 -8.24 1.38
C GLN A 27 2.65 -9.38 0.37
N GLU A 28 3.40 -10.44 0.63
CA GLU A 28 3.29 -11.71 -0.08
C GLU A 28 1.85 -12.25 0.05
N GLN A 29 1.28 -12.70 -1.07
CA GLN A 29 0.00 -13.40 -1.10
C GLN A 29 0.22 -14.87 -1.49
N PRO A 30 -0.63 -15.79 -1.02
CA PRO A 30 -0.74 -17.10 -1.64
C PRO A 30 -1.11 -16.92 -3.12
N ASP A 31 -0.48 -17.72 -3.97
CA ASP A 31 -0.66 -17.75 -5.43
C ASP A 31 -0.09 -16.55 -6.20
N ALA A 32 0.00 -16.72 -7.53
CA ALA A 32 0.57 -15.75 -8.47
C ALA A 32 -0.33 -14.51 -8.70
N GLN A 33 -1.02 -14.00 -7.67
CA GLN A 33 -2.00 -12.90 -7.76
C GLN A 33 -1.36 -11.49 -7.71
N GLY A 34 -0.04 -11.44 -7.54
CA GLY A 34 0.71 -10.23 -7.22
C GLY A 34 0.74 -9.98 -5.71
N HIS A 35 1.47 -8.94 -5.28
CA HIS A 35 1.52 -8.57 -3.87
C HIS A 35 0.21 -7.91 -3.42
N HIS A 36 -0.19 -8.14 -2.18
CA HIS A 36 -1.25 -7.38 -1.53
C HIS A 36 -0.72 -5.99 -1.19
N TRP A 37 -1.49 -4.97 -1.54
CA TRP A 37 -1.15 -3.59 -1.21
C TRP A 37 -2.09 -3.04 -0.14
N SER A 38 -1.50 -2.32 0.80
CA SER A 38 -2.22 -1.60 1.84
C SER A 38 -1.54 -0.27 2.13
N LEU A 39 -2.30 0.68 2.68
CA LEU A 39 -1.77 1.93 3.19
C LEU A 39 -1.54 1.79 4.69
N PHE A 40 -0.39 2.25 5.17
CA PHE A 40 -0.02 2.22 6.57
C PHE A 40 0.30 3.64 7.05
N VAL A 41 -0.38 4.06 8.12
CA VAL A 41 -0.13 5.34 8.78
C VAL A 41 0.41 5.06 10.17
N ALA A 42 1.63 5.50 10.45
CA ALA A 42 2.27 5.30 11.74
C ALA A 42 3.31 6.39 12.01
N GLU A 43 3.57 6.66 13.28
CA GLU A 43 4.82 7.29 13.70
C GLU A 43 5.98 6.28 13.61
N GLU A 44 7.20 6.78 13.40
CA GLU A 44 8.39 5.94 13.36
C GLU A 44 8.52 5.07 14.62
N GLY A 45 8.75 3.78 14.43
CA GLY A 45 8.93 2.81 15.52
C GLY A 45 7.67 2.46 16.30
N LYS A 46 6.51 3.05 15.99
CA LYS A 46 5.24 2.76 16.67
C LYS A 46 4.35 1.81 15.86
N ARG A 47 3.34 1.27 16.53
CA ARG A 47 2.20 0.63 15.86
C ARG A 47 1.38 1.72 15.18
N GLY A 48 0.65 1.34 14.14
CA GLY A 48 -0.16 2.29 13.36
C GLY A 48 -1.44 1.67 12.85
N THR A 49 -2.05 2.36 11.89
CA THR A 49 -3.29 1.93 11.25
C THR A 49 -3.04 1.47 9.83
N VAL A 50 -3.50 0.26 9.51
CA VAL A 50 -3.49 -0.30 8.16
C VAL A 50 -4.87 -0.07 7.53
N TYR A 51 -4.90 0.50 6.33
CA TYR A 51 -6.10 0.65 5.49
C TYR A 51 -5.94 -0.21 4.24
N GLN A 52 -6.95 -1.02 3.93
CA GLN A 52 -6.84 -2.00 2.85
C GLN A 52 -8.21 -2.42 2.32
N VAL A 53 -8.20 -3.05 1.16
CA VAL A 53 -9.34 -3.81 0.64
C VAL A 53 -8.94 -5.28 0.54
N THR A 54 -9.81 -6.16 1.02
CA THR A 54 -9.56 -7.62 1.06
C THR A 54 -10.77 -8.38 0.57
N GLY A 55 -10.57 -9.60 0.07
CA GLY A 55 -11.61 -10.42 -0.55
C GLY A 55 -11.09 -10.96 -1.88
N ASP A 56 -11.94 -11.66 -2.61
CA ASP A 56 -11.62 -12.00 -3.99
C ASP A 56 -11.77 -10.78 -4.91
N HIS A 57 -11.27 -10.89 -6.15
CA HIS A 57 -11.31 -9.79 -7.09
C HIS A 57 -12.72 -9.41 -7.57
N THR A 58 -13.73 -10.27 -7.37
CA THR A 58 -15.14 -9.94 -7.71
C THR A 58 -15.82 -9.16 -6.60
N PHE A 59 -15.41 -9.36 -5.36
CA PHE A 59 -15.99 -8.71 -4.19
C PHE A 59 -14.94 -8.44 -3.11
N MET A 60 -14.28 -7.28 -3.22
CA MET A 60 -13.44 -6.78 -2.15
C MET A 60 -14.23 -5.91 -1.16
N VAL A 61 -13.76 -5.91 0.09
CA VAL A 61 -14.33 -5.13 1.19
C VAL A 61 -13.23 -4.28 1.79
N TYR A 62 -13.53 -2.98 1.94
CA TYR A 62 -12.67 -2.07 2.67
C TYR A 62 -12.67 -2.41 4.16
N THR A 63 -11.48 -2.47 4.74
CA THR A 63 -11.27 -2.66 6.18
C THR A 63 -10.09 -1.80 6.64
N HIS A 64 -10.11 -1.44 7.92
CA HIS A 64 -8.94 -0.88 8.58
C HIS A 64 -8.62 -1.63 9.87
N ARG A 65 -7.35 -1.62 10.26
CA ARG A 65 -6.86 -2.28 11.47
C ARG A 65 -5.96 -1.32 12.25
N PRO A 66 -6.45 -0.73 13.35
CA PRO A 66 -5.63 0.13 14.22
C PRO A 66 -4.69 -0.71 15.09
N GLU A 67 -3.67 -0.07 15.66
CA GLU A 67 -2.72 -0.68 16.61
C GLU A 67 -1.98 -1.92 16.07
N VAL A 68 -1.66 -1.92 14.77
CA VAL A 68 -0.93 -3.02 14.11
C VAL A 68 0.51 -2.60 13.81
N ASN A 69 1.46 -3.53 14.01
CA ASN A 69 2.80 -3.44 13.43
C ASN A 69 2.88 -4.39 12.23
N ILE A 70 2.47 -3.90 11.06
CA ILE A 70 2.39 -4.69 9.83
C ILE A 70 3.77 -5.09 9.30
N LEU A 71 4.82 -4.34 9.67
CA LEU A 71 6.20 -4.57 9.27
C LEU A 71 6.78 -5.86 9.88
N ASN A 72 6.20 -6.34 10.97
CA ASN A 72 6.55 -7.61 11.60
C ASN A 72 5.74 -8.81 11.06
N SER A 73 4.88 -8.61 10.05
CA SER A 73 4.12 -9.70 9.44
C SER A 73 5.05 -10.71 8.77
N ARG A 74 4.72 -12.00 8.86
CA ARG A 74 5.43 -13.06 8.10
C ARG A 74 5.33 -12.88 6.59
N THR A 75 4.29 -12.21 6.13
CA THR A 75 4.06 -11.89 4.72
C THR A 75 4.59 -10.52 4.34
N PHE A 76 5.22 -9.76 5.26
CA PHE A 76 5.79 -8.46 4.90
C PHE A 76 6.88 -8.62 3.84
N ARG A 77 6.78 -7.84 2.76
CA ARG A 77 7.78 -7.81 1.70
C ARG A 77 8.64 -6.55 1.79
N ASP A 78 8.02 -5.39 1.60
CA ASP A 78 8.64 -4.07 1.67
C ASP A 78 7.60 -2.98 1.98
N ILE A 79 8.10 -1.78 2.26
CA ILE A 79 7.30 -0.56 2.44
C ILE A 79 7.94 0.59 1.67
N HIS A 80 7.11 1.35 0.97
CA HIS A 80 7.49 2.60 0.35
C HIS A 80 6.82 3.74 1.11
N GLN A 81 7.61 4.54 1.82
CA GLN A 81 7.09 5.73 2.49
C GLN A 81 6.89 6.86 1.48
N ILE A 82 5.65 7.29 1.32
CA ILE A 82 5.25 8.21 0.25
C ILE A 82 4.95 9.64 0.71
N ALA A 83 4.73 9.85 2.01
CA ALA A 83 4.53 11.18 2.59
C ALA A 83 4.85 11.24 4.08
N GLU A 84 5.25 12.42 4.55
CA GLU A 84 5.19 12.81 5.96
C GLU A 84 3.87 13.53 6.22
N LEU A 85 3.23 13.19 7.33
CA LEU A 85 1.89 13.64 7.69
C LEU A 85 1.93 14.44 8.99
N ASP A 86 1.33 15.63 8.93
CA ASP A 86 0.79 16.31 10.10
C ASP A 86 -0.65 15.83 10.35
N GLU A 87 -1.25 16.25 11.47
CA GLU A 87 -2.61 15.83 11.84
C GLU A 87 -3.66 16.14 10.76
N PRO A 88 -3.72 17.35 10.15
CA PRO A 88 -4.64 17.62 9.05
C PRO A 88 -4.48 16.65 7.86
N LYS A 89 -3.24 16.31 7.47
CA LYS A 89 -3.00 15.35 6.38
C LYS A 89 -3.44 13.94 6.75
N VAL A 90 -3.28 13.51 8.01
CA VAL A 90 -3.84 12.22 8.48
C VAL A 90 -5.34 12.17 8.27
N GLN A 91 -6.06 13.25 8.63
CA GLN A 91 -7.52 13.32 8.43
C GLN A 91 -7.90 13.23 6.94
N ARG A 92 -7.11 13.82 6.03
CA ARG A 92 -7.32 13.69 4.58
C ARG A 92 -7.05 12.28 4.07
N VAL A 93 -6.04 11.59 4.59
CA VAL A 93 -5.80 10.16 4.30
C VAL A 93 -7.01 9.34 4.72
N VAL A 94 -7.49 9.51 5.96
CA VAL A 94 -8.68 8.82 6.48
C VAL A 94 -9.91 9.09 5.61
N TYR A 95 -10.10 10.35 5.18
CA TYR A 95 -11.19 10.70 4.28
C TYR A 95 -11.13 9.89 2.97
N TRP A 96 -10.00 9.92 2.25
CA TRP A 96 -9.93 9.29 0.93
C TRP A 96 -9.98 7.76 0.96
N VAL A 97 -9.40 7.12 1.97
CA VAL A 97 -9.54 5.66 2.11
C VAL A 97 -10.98 5.22 2.36
N ASN A 98 -11.83 6.08 2.95
CA ASN A 98 -13.25 5.79 3.16
C ASN A 98 -14.12 6.16 1.94
N GLN A 99 -13.65 7.06 1.07
CA GLN A 99 -14.40 7.49 -0.12
C GLN A 99 -14.14 6.62 -1.35
N GLU A 100 -12.94 6.07 -1.51
CA GLU A 100 -12.63 5.24 -2.67
C GLU A 100 -13.31 3.86 -2.56
N PRO A 101 -14.24 3.51 -3.47
CA PRO A 101 -15.00 2.27 -3.35
C PRO A 101 -14.07 1.07 -3.52
N PRO A 102 -14.26 -0.01 -2.74
CA PRO A 102 -13.48 -1.23 -2.93
C PRO A 102 -13.79 -1.84 -4.31
N PRO A 103 -12.80 -2.50 -4.95
CA PRO A 103 -12.98 -3.17 -6.23
C PRO A 103 -14.15 -4.17 -6.22
N ARG A 104 -14.96 -4.12 -7.29
CA ARG A 104 -16.08 -5.04 -7.50
C ARG A 104 -16.23 -5.39 -8.97
N ALA A 105 -16.62 -6.62 -9.25
CA ALA A 105 -16.99 -7.07 -10.59
C ALA A 105 -18.14 -8.09 -10.50
N PRO A 106 -19.10 -8.07 -11.45
CA PRO A 106 -20.20 -9.04 -11.43
C PRO A 106 -19.73 -10.49 -11.64
N THR A 107 -18.63 -10.68 -12.36
CA THR A 107 -18.03 -11.99 -12.65
C THR A 107 -16.51 -11.91 -12.70
N GLN A 108 -15.83 -13.04 -12.54
CA GLN A 108 -14.36 -13.11 -12.60
C GLN A 108 -13.79 -12.62 -13.95
N ALA A 109 -14.47 -12.93 -15.07
CA ALA A 109 -14.05 -12.47 -16.40
C ALA A 109 -14.12 -10.95 -16.58
N GLN A 110 -14.96 -10.28 -15.78
CA GLN A 110 -15.16 -8.83 -15.77
C GLN A 110 -14.30 -8.11 -14.74
N VAL A 111 -13.44 -8.82 -14.00
CA VAL A 111 -12.49 -8.20 -13.08
C VAL A 111 -11.55 -7.28 -13.84
N ARG A 112 -11.46 -6.03 -13.38
CA ARG A 112 -10.55 -4.99 -13.91
C ARG A 112 -9.74 -4.29 -12.85
N GLU A 113 -10.06 -4.52 -11.58
CA GLU A 113 -9.52 -3.79 -10.44
C GLU A 113 -9.13 -4.76 -9.32
N THR A 114 -8.11 -4.39 -8.56
CA THR A 114 -7.55 -5.14 -7.43
C THR A 114 -7.18 -4.20 -6.28
N CYS A 115 -6.67 -4.74 -5.16
CA CYS A 115 -6.17 -3.94 -4.03
C CYS A 115 -5.09 -2.93 -4.43
N GLN A 116 -4.26 -3.26 -5.44
CA GLN A 116 -3.24 -2.37 -5.98
C GLN A 116 -3.89 -1.16 -6.67
N SER A 117 -4.91 -1.39 -7.50
CA SER A 117 -5.63 -0.29 -8.17
C SER A 117 -6.37 0.61 -7.18
N TRP A 118 -6.98 0.04 -6.13
CA TRP A 118 -7.61 0.83 -5.07
C TRP A 118 -6.60 1.71 -4.34
N THR A 119 -5.45 1.15 -3.97
CA THR A 119 -4.36 1.91 -3.35
C THR A 119 -3.89 3.05 -4.26
N MET A 120 -3.72 2.78 -5.56
CA MET A 120 -3.35 3.80 -6.55
C MET A 120 -4.40 4.91 -6.66
N ARG A 121 -5.70 4.59 -6.65
CA ARG A 121 -6.76 5.62 -6.67
C ARG A 121 -6.68 6.52 -5.45
N VAL A 122 -6.51 5.96 -4.25
CA VAL A 122 -6.33 6.76 -3.02
C VAL A 122 -5.08 7.64 -3.14
N VAL A 123 -3.95 7.08 -3.57
CA VAL A 123 -2.69 7.84 -3.73
C VAL A 123 -2.87 8.99 -4.73
N ARG A 124 -3.53 8.77 -5.87
CA ARG A 124 -3.82 9.82 -6.85
C ARG A 124 -4.68 10.96 -6.28
N ARG A 125 -5.65 10.65 -5.41
CA ARG A 125 -6.41 11.68 -4.67
C ARG A 125 -5.50 12.51 -3.76
N LEU A 126 -4.58 11.86 -3.05
CA LEU A 126 -3.63 12.53 -2.16
C LEU A 126 -2.57 13.34 -2.93
N ILE A 127 -2.18 12.89 -4.13
CA ILE A 127 -1.34 13.67 -5.05
C ILE A 127 -2.08 14.94 -5.50
N ALA A 128 -3.36 14.82 -5.87
CA ALA A 128 -4.18 15.96 -6.28
C ALA A 128 -4.34 17.00 -5.15
N GLU A 129 -4.26 16.60 -3.88
CA GLU A 129 -4.24 17.51 -2.72
C GLU A 129 -2.85 18.01 -2.32
N GLY A 130 -1.79 17.61 -3.04
CA GLY A 130 -0.41 17.99 -2.72
C GLY A 130 0.14 17.34 -1.44
N ILE A 131 -0.51 16.29 -0.94
CA ILE A 131 -0.07 15.54 0.26
C ILE A 131 1.02 14.54 -0.11
N VAL A 132 0.88 13.89 -1.26
CA VAL A 132 1.87 12.95 -1.81
C VAL A 132 2.54 13.60 -3.02
N ALA A 133 3.86 13.48 -3.13
CA ALA A 133 4.60 14.02 -4.27
C ALA A 133 4.21 13.29 -5.58
N PRO A 134 4.01 14.01 -6.71
CA PRO A 134 3.57 13.40 -7.98
C PRO A 134 4.44 12.25 -8.49
N LYS A 135 5.74 12.25 -8.19
CA LYS A 135 6.67 11.17 -8.58
C LYS A 135 6.22 9.77 -8.13
N TRP A 136 5.49 9.71 -7.01
CA TRP A 136 5.04 8.44 -6.44
C TRP A 136 4.02 7.71 -7.31
N GLU A 137 3.29 8.42 -8.17
CA GLU A 137 2.41 7.76 -9.12
C GLU A 137 3.20 6.80 -10.02
N GLN A 138 4.22 7.30 -10.71
CA GLN A 138 5.04 6.46 -11.59
C GLN A 138 5.85 5.40 -10.81
N GLU A 139 6.41 5.78 -9.65
CA GLU A 139 7.20 4.85 -8.83
C GLU A 139 6.34 3.66 -8.36
N LEU A 140 5.10 3.90 -7.91
CA LEU A 140 4.17 2.82 -7.55
C LEU A 140 3.67 2.08 -8.78
N GLU A 141 3.37 2.77 -9.88
CA GLU A 141 2.94 2.08 -11.12
C GLU A 141 3.95 1.05 -11.62
N ASN A 142 5.24 1.29 -11.41
CA ASN A 142 6.32 0.36 -11.76
C ASN A 142 6.39 -0.87 -10.84
N LEU A 143 5.77 -0.80 -9.66
CA LEU A 143 5.70 -1.90 -8.68
C LEU A 143 4.44 -2.75 -8.85
N ILE A 144 3.49 -2.33 -9.70
CA ILE A 144 2.28 -3.10 -9.97
C ILE A 144 2.68 -4.43 -10.60
N ASP A 145 2.26 -5.50 -9.94
CA ASP A 145 2.54 -6.87 -10.35
C ASP A 145 1.28 -7.75 -10.35
N SER A 146 0.11 -7.16 -10.11
CA SER A 146 -1.16 -7.84 -10.27
C SER A 146 -1.34 -8.32 -11.71
N PRO A 147 -1.51 -9.63 -11.98
CA PRO A 147 -1.70 -10.13 -13.34
C PRO A 147 -2.92 -9.53 -14.03
N VAL A 148 -3.98 -9.24 -13.26
CA VAL A 148 -5.18 -8.55 -13.76
C VAL A 148 -4.77 -7.20 -14.37
N LEU A 149 -4.06 -6.36 -13.60
CA LEU A 149 -3.69 -5.02 -14.04
C LEU A 149 -2.66 -5.04 -15.16
N LEU A 150 -1.68 -5.95 -15.10
CA LEU A 150 -0.69 -6.14 -16.16
C LEU A 150 -1.35 -6.56 -17.48
N SER A 151 -2.34 -7.47 -17.44
CA SER A 151 -3.05 -7.92 -18.64
C SER A 151 -3.88 -6.82 -19.32
N LEU A 152 -4.22 -5.75 -18.59
CA LEU A 152 -4.95 -4.60 -19.13
C LEU A 152 -4.02 -3.54 -19.72
N ARG A 153 -2.76 -3.46 -19.25
CA ARG A 153 -1.73 -2.54 -19.78
C ARG A 153 -1.15 -2.98 -21.11
N GLY A 154 -1.15 -4.29 -21.38
CA GLY A 154 -0.67 -4.86 -22.64
C GLY A 154 -1.71 -4.88 -23.77
N ARG A 155 -2.82 -4.13 -23.63
CA ARG A 155 -3.86 -3.98 -24.66
C ARG A 155 -3.80 -2.63 -25.32
#